data_AF-A0AAV2ZBQ0-F1
#
_entry.id   AF-A0AAV2ZBQ0-F1
#
_cell.length_a   1.000
_cell.length_b   1.000
_cell.length_c   1.000
_cell.angle_alpha   90.00
_cell.angle_beta   90.00
_cell.angle_gamma   90.00
#
_symmetry.space_group_name_H-M   'P 1'
#
loop_
_entity.id
_entity.type
_entity.pdbx_description
1 polymer ?
#
loop_
_entity_poly.entity_id
_entity_poly.type
_entity_poly.pdbx_seq_one_letter_code
_entity_poly.pdbx_strand_id
1 'polypeptide(L)'
;MGMQRDIRSYAAENITLRLKYLKKRVINYTQAYNPIRPEVFLDESYCNEHHVSSLTWLPVGKSAERFTPSGRGRRVCILGTGFLYYNAIGKRLIGNGWMVG
;
A
#
# COMPACT_ATOMS: atom_id res chain seq x y z
N MET A 1 3.46 -10.26 20.34
CA MET A 1 2.68 -9.23 19.63
C MET A 1 1.25 -9.74 19.51
N GLY A 2 0.29 -9.11 20.18
CA GLY A 2 -1.12 -9.52 20.13
C GLY A 2 -1.81 -8.89 18.94
N MET A 3 -2.23 -9.68 17.95
CA MET A 3 -3.06 -9.18 16.85
C MET A 3 -4.48 -8.99 17.38
N GLN A 4 -4.80 -7.79 17.86
CA GLN A 4 -6.18 -7.44 18.18
C GLN A 4 -6.92 -7.18 16.87
N ARG A 5 -7.78 -8.12 16.48
CA ARG A 5 -8.65 -7.94 15.32
C ARG A 5 -9.66 -6.85 15.64
N ASP A 6 -9.75 -5.82 14.78
CA ASP A 6 -10.77 -4.78 14.95
C ASP A 6 -12.15 -5.40 14.77
N ILE A 7 -12.96 -5.41 15.83
CA ILE A 7 -14.30 -6.02 15.84
C ILE A 7 -15.21 -5.35 14.79
N ARG A 8 -15.01 -4.05 14.54
CA ARG A 8 -15.76 -3.31 13.50
C ARG A 8 -15.54 -3.91 12.12
N SER A 9 -14.39 -4.51 11.86
CA SER A 9 -14.11 -5.15 10.58
C SER A 9 -15.10 -6.28 10.24
N TYR A 10 -15.73 -6.90 11.24
CA TYR A 10 -16.71 -7.98 11.06
C TYR A 10 -18.17 -7.51 11.16
N ALA A 11 -18.42 -6.22 11.32
CA ALA A 11 -19.79 -5.68 11.31
C ALA A 11 -20.47 -6.00 9.96
N ALA A 12 -21.75 -6.38 10.01
CA ALA A 12 -22.53 -6.80 8.84
C ALA A 12 -22.54 -5.74 7.72
N GLU A 13 -22.53 -4.46 8.10
CA GLU A 13 -22.45 -3.33 7.17
C GLU A 13 -21.12 -3.30 6.41
N ASN A 14 -19.99 -3.47 7.13
CA ASN A 14 -18.66 -3.50 6.53
C ASN A 14 -18.47 -4.72 5.62
N ILE A 15 -19.05 -5.87 5.98
CA ILE A 15 -19.07 -7.05 5.13
C ILE A 15 -19.87 -6.75 3.85
N THR A 16 -21.05 -6.14 3.97
CA THR A 16 -21.89 -5.74 2.83
C THR A 16 -21.16 -4.78 1.89
N LEU A 17 -20.46 -3.79 2.44
CA LEU A 17 -19.65 -2.85 1.64
C LEU A 17 -18.50 -3.56 0.91
N ARG A 18 -17.78 -4.47 1.56
CA ARG A 18 -16.72 -5.26 0.92
C ARG A 18 -17.27 -6.15 -0.20
N LEU A 19 -18.40 -6.81 0.02
CA LEU A 19 -19.05 -7.62 -1.00
C LEU A 19 -19.46 -6.76 -2.21
N LYS A 20 -20.03 -5.57 -1.97
CA LYS A 20 -20.39 -4.62 -3.02
C LYS A 20 -19.16 -4.17 -3.82
N TYR A 21 -18.07 -3.84 -3.14
CA TYR A 21 -16.81 -3.47 -3.77
C TYR A 21 -16.24 -4.61 -4.63
N LEU A 22 -16.15 -5.82 -4.07
CA LEU A 22 -15.62 -6.99 -4.77
C LEU A 22 -16.45 -7.34 -6.01
N LYS A 23 -17.78 -7.28 -5.92
CA LYS A 23 -18.67 -7.47 -7.09
C LYS A 23 -18.37 -6.47 -8.19
N LYS A 24 -18.29 -5.17 -7.85
CA LYS A 24 -17.96 -4.12 -8.81
C LYS A 24 -16.59 -4.33 -9.44
N ARG A 25 -15.60 -4.75 -8.65
CA ARG A 25 -14.26 -5.04 -9.12
C ARG A 25 -14.26 -6.23 -10.08
N VAL A 26 -14.88 -7.35 -9.75
CA VAL A 26 -14.94 -8.54 -10.63
C VAL A 26 -15.62 -8.22 -11.97
N ILE A 27 -16.69 -7.41 -11.96
CA ILE A 27 -17.37 -6.97 -13.20
C ILE A 27 -16.44 -6.12 -14.09
N ASN A 28 -15.44 -5.45 -13.51
CA ASN A 28 -14.45 -4.68 -14.26
C ASN A 28 -13.38 -5.56 -14.93
N TYR A 29 -13.41 -6.89 -14.78
CA TYR A 29 -12.40 -7.77 -15.38
C TYR A 29 -13.00 -8.64 -16.49
N THR A 30 -12.21 -8.84 -17.54
CA THR A 30 -12.50 -9.85 -18.57
C THR A 30 -12.19 -11.26 -18.06
N GLN A 31 -12.63 -12.28 -18.79
CA GLN A 31 -12.31 -13.68 -18.48
C GLN A 31 -10.80 -13.97 -18.44
N ALA A 32 -9.99 -13.18 -19.15
CA ALA A 32 -8.52 -13.26 -19.15
C ALA A 32 -7.87 -12.46 -18.01
N TYR A 33 -8.63 -12.00 -17.01
CA TYR A 33 -8.16 -11.18 -15.89
C TYR A 33 -7.49 -9.86 -16.30
N ASN A 34 -7.99 -9.25 -17.39
CA ASN A 34 -7.59 -7.88 -17.77
C ASN A 34 -8.69 -6.89 -17.36
N PRO A 35 -8.33 -5.71 -16.82
CA PRO A 35 -9.31 -4.70 -16.48
C PRO A 35 -9.92 -4.08 -17.75
N ILE A 36 -11.23 -3.90 -17.74
CA ILE A 36 -12.01 -3.23 -18.79
C ILE A 36 -11.84 -1.73 -18.67
N ARG A 37 -11.93 -1.19 -17.44
CA ARG A 37 -11.62 0.21 -17.12
C ARG A 37 -10.31 0.28 -16.35
N PRO A 38 -9.45 1.29 -16.61
CA PRO A 38 -8.25 1.52 -15.83
C PRO A 38 -8.53 1.57 -14.32
N GLU A 39 -7.70 0.90 -13.53
CA GLU A 39 -7.74 0.95 -12.07
C GLU A 39 -6.53 1.74 -11.56
N VAL A 40 -6.79 2.66 -10.61
CA VAL A 40 -5.76 3.42 -9.90
C VAL A 40 -5.89 3.10 -8.42
N PHE A 41 -4.78 2.73 -7.80
CA PHE A 41 -4.65 2.37 -6.41
C PHE A 41 -3.81 3.43 -5.71
N LEU A 42 -4.31 3.92 -4.59
CA LEU A 42 -3.61 4.84 -3.72
C LEU A 42 -3.52 4.19 -2.35
N ASP A 43 -2.34 4.26 -1.74
CA ASP A 43 -2.14 3.82 -0.37
C ASP A 43 -1.24 4.79 0.37
N GLU A 44 -1.49 4.93 1.67
CA GLU A 44 -0.65 5.72 2.55
C GLU A 44 -0.05 4.84 3.64
N SER A 45 1.26 5.01 3.85
CA SER A 45 1.99 4.28 4.87
C SER A 45 2.76 5.25 5.73
N TYR A 46 2.51 5.20 7.03
CA TYR A 46 3.21 6.05 7.98
C TYR A 46 4.42 5.32 8.54
N CYS A 47 5.61 5.86 8.28
CA CYS A 47 6.87 5.28 8.72
C CYS A 47 7.50 6.17 9.80
N ASN A 48 8.02 5.54 10.85
CA ASN A 48 8.82 6.25 11.85
C ASN A 48 10.26 6.35 11.36
N GLU A 49 10.87 7.52 11.51
CA GLU A 49 12.26 7.82 11.13
C GLU A 49 13.26 6.91 11.87
N HIS A 50 12.96 6.56 13.12
CA HIS A 50 13.74 5.60 13.90
C HIS A 50 12.97 4.28 13.98
N HIS A 51 13.02 3.52 12.89
CA HIS A 51 12.69 2.11 12.89
C HIS A 51 13.88 1.34 13.51
N VAL A 52 13.62 0.28 14.28
CA VAL A 52 14.66 -0.51 14.96
C VAL A 52 15.82 -0.81 13.99
N SER A 53 17.05 -0.49 14.39
CA SER A 53 18.22 -0.28 13.52
C SER A 53 18.59 -1.45 12.60
N SER A 54 18.09 -2.66 12.86
CA SER A 54 18.49 -3.88 12.16
C SER A 54 17.93 -4.01 10.73
N LEU A 55 17.05 -3.13 10.26
CA LEU A 55 16.40 -3.23 8.94
C LEU A 55 16.26 -1.87 8.22
N THR A 56 17.22 -0.96 8.37
CA THR A 56 17.23 0.27 7.57
C THR A 56 17.82 -0.01 6.19
N TRP A 57 17.11 0.38 5.13
CA TRP A 57 17.50 0.28 3.71
C TRP A 57 18.67 1.20 3.33
N LEU A 58 19.34 1.80 4.31
CA LEU A 58 20.47 2.69 4.08
C LEU A 58 21.70 1.85 3.74
N PRO A 59 22.43 2.15 2.66
CA PRO A 59 23.54 1.33 2.20
C PRO A 59 24.59 1.15 3.29
N VAL A 60 24.83 -0.13 3.61
CA VAL A 60 25.86 -0.62 4.53
C VAL A 60 27.22 -0.14 4.02
N GLY A 61 27.76 0.91 4.64
CA GLY A 61 29.03 1.48 4.20
C GLY A 61 29.33 2.88 4.75
N LYS A 62 28.33 3.60 5.26
CA LYS A 62 28.56 4.75 6.13
C LYS A 62 28.28 4.31 7.55
N SER A 63 29.33 4.21 8.36
CA SER A 63 29.27 4.07 9.81
C SER A 63 28.20 4.99 10.38
N ALA A 64 27.02 4.45 10.66
CA ALA A 64 25.92 5.18 11.25
C ALA A 64 25.81 4.78 12.71
N GLU A 65 26.89 4.98 13.46
CA GLU A 65 26.77 5.16 14.91
C GLU A 65 25.98 6.45 15.11
N ARG A 66 24.65 6.32 15.11
CA ARG A 66 23.73 7.40 15.39
C ARG A 66 23.53 7.46 16.90
N PHE A 67 24.16 8.43 17.53
CA PHE A 67 23.74 8.93 18.85
C PHE A 67 22.43 9.71 18.70
N THR A 68 21.35 9.05 18.30
CA THR A 68 20.02 9.65 18.25
C THR A 68 19.35 9.58 19.62
N PRO A 69 18.55 10.60 20.02
CA PRO A 69 17.74 10.54 21.23
C PRO A 69 16.89 9.28 21.27
N SER A 70 16.68 8.70 22.46
CA SER A 70 15.80 7.54 22.60
C SER A 70 14.37 7.91 22.18
N GLY A 71 13.80 7.20 21.20
CA GLY A 71 12.46 7.48 20.70
C GLY A 71 12.23 7.03 19.25
N ARG A 72 10.99 7.18 18.77
CA ARG A 72 10.58 6.75 17.41
C ARG A 72 10.99 7.73 16.29
N GLY A 73 11.54 8.90 16.62
CA GLY A 73 11.86 9.94 15.64
C GLY A 73 10.61 10.56 15.02
N ARG A 74 10.77 11.34 13.94
CA ARG A 74 9.63 11.93 13.23
C ARG A 74 8.82 10.83 12.53
N ARG A 75 7.51 11.02 12.41
CA ARG A 75 6.65 10.14 11.61
C ARG A 75 6.45 10.78 10.24
N VAL A 76 6.84 10.06 9.21
CA VAL A 76 6.75 10.47 7.80
C VAL A 76 5.58 9.73 7.15
N CYS A 77 4.84 10.40 6.26
CA CYS A 77 3.82 9.77 5.45
C CYS A 77 4.37 9.49 4.04
N ILE A 78 4.30 8.23 3.62
CA ILE A 78 4.65 7.81 2.27
C ILE A 78 3.36 7.55 1.51
N LEU A 79 3.17 8.25 0.41
CA LEU A 79 2.05 8.06 -0.50
C LEU A 79 2.49 7.22 -1.68
N GLY A 80 1.84 6.07 -1.86
CA GLY A 80 2.01 5.18 -2.99
C GLY A 80 0.87 5.31 -3.99
N THR A 81 1.22 5.34 -5.27
CA THR A 81 0.27 5.22 -6.37
C THR A 81 0.63 4.04 -7.25
N GLY A 82 -0.37 3.28 -7.68
CA GLY A 82 -0.24 2.21 -8.65
C GLY A 82 -1.36 2.31 -9.68
N PHE A 83 -1.09 2.00 -10.93
CA PHE A 83 -2.12 1.94 -11.96
C PHE A 83 -2.04 0.64 -12.75
N LEU A 84 -3.19 0.18 -13.18
CA LEU A 84 -3.36 -0.99 -14.04
C LEU A 84 -4.33 -0.64 -15.17
N TYR A 85 -3.89 -0.77 -16.42
CA TYR A 85 -4.78 -0.64 -17.56
C TYR A 85 -4.41 -1.58 -18.70
N TYR A 86 -5.38 -1.85 -19.56
CA TYR A 86 -5.23 -2.67 -20.76
C TYR A 86 -5.38 -1.77 -21.98
N ASN A 87 -4.32 -1.66 -22.79
CA ASN A 87 -4.28 -0.70 -23.88
C ASN A 87 -5.00 -1.23 -25.14
N ALA A 88 -5.22 -0.36 -26.13
CA ALA A 88 -5.93 -0.68 -27.37
C ALA A 88 -5.25 -1.78 -28.22
N ILE A 89 -3.96 -2.06 -27.98
CA ILE A 89 -3.17 -3.07 -28.69
C ILE A 89 -3.21 -4.43 -27.95
N GLY A 90 -3.99 -4.54 -26.87
CA GLY A 90 -4.14 -5.77 -26.11
C GLY A 90 -2.99 -6.05 -25.12
N LYS A 91 -2.24 -5.01 -24.72
CA LYS A 91 -1.17 -5.13 -23.74
C LYS A 91 -1.61 -4.62 -22.38
N ARG A 92 -1.39 -5.45 -21.35
CA ARG A 92 -1.54 -5.06 -19.94
C ARG A 92 -0.34 -4.22 -19.51
N LEU A 93 -0.62 -3.05 -18.95
CA LEU A 93 0.38 -2.10 -18.46
C LEU A 93 0.16 -1.85 -16.97
N ILE A 94 1.27 -1.89 -16.23
CA ILE A 94 1.35 -1.72 -14.78
C ILE A 94 2.41 -0.65 -14.54
N GLY A 95 2.11 0.31 -13.68
CA GLY A 95 3.11 1.26 -13.19
C GLY A 95 2.82 1.67 -11.76
N ASN A 96 3.84 2.19 -11.10
CA ASN A 96 3.79 2.61 -9.71
C ASN A 96 4.69 3.83 -9.47
N GLY A 97 4.36 4.62 -8.45
CA GLY A 97 5.10 5.79 -8.03
C GLY A 97 4.97 6.03 -6.53
N TRP A 98 5.97 6.69 -5.95
CA TRP A 98 6.03 6.98 -4.52
C TRP A 98 6.37 8.45 -4.30
N MET A 99 5.70 9.09 -3.35
CA MET A 99 6.03 10.43 -2.88
C MET A 99 6.14 10.42 -1.35
N VAL A 100 7.05 11.24 -0.83
CA VAL A 100 7.25 11.40 0.61
C VAL A 100 6.73 12.78 0.99
N GLY A 101 5.77 12.82 1.91
CA GLY A 101 5.18 14.04 2.46
C GLY A 101 5.69 14.37 3.85
#